data_AF-A0A535PP45-F1
#
_entry.id   AF-A0A535PP45-F1
#
_cell.length_a   1.000
_cell.length_b   1.000
_cell.length_c   1.000
_cell.angle_alpha   90.00
_cell.angle_beta   90.00
_cell.angle_gamma   90.00
#
_symmetry.space_group_name_H-M   'P 1'
#
loop_
_entity.id
_entity.type
_entity.pdbx_description
1 polymer ?
#
loop_
_entity_poly.entity_id
_entity_poly.type
_entity_poly.pdbx_seq_one_letter_code
_entity_poly.pdbx_strand_id
1 'polypeptide(L)'
;MSGRRKALAIVGLGVLGSQAGHLLAYQLRFGAAAQQVQSAGAHSYFPLLAKTALGTVAVALLGALLVVGLARILGGRRIETASRPSYIGLLARLFTIQLALFGIQEVVEAMVAGVTAGSAADLLLWGTLGQLPIAAIAALAGGWLSARVESAVGAIREAIGAAAVVTPLPAPVANLANAAPDRALLMSCVAGSSLAKRGPPSSIRVTAN
;
A
#
# COMPACT_ATOMS: atom_id res chain seq x y z
N MET A 1 -13.81 5.37 -0.72
CA MET A 1 -14.06 6.17 -1.95
C MET A 1 -15.42 5.85 -2.58
N SER A 2 -16.09 6.82 -3.25
CA SER A 2 -17.31 6.57 -4.06
C SER A 2 -17.03 5.63 -5.25
N GLY A 3 -18.02 4.85 -5.71
CA GLY A 3 -17.88 3.92 -6.84
C GLY A 3 -17.30 4.55 -8.12
N ARG A 4 -17.73 5.78 -8.47
CA ARG A 4 -17.23 6.51 -9.64
C ARG A 4 -15.72 6.78 -9.60
N ARG A 5 -15.19 7.24 -8.45
CA ARG A 5 -13.74 7.50 -8.27
C ARG A 5 -12.93 6.22 -8.37
N LYS A 6 -13.45 5.09 -7.85
CA LYS A 6 -12.79 3.78 -7.98
C LYS A 6 -12.74 3.33 -9.45
N ALA A 7 -13.84 3.49 -10.19
CA ALA A 7 -13.88 3.17 -11.60
C ALA A 7 -12.88 4.02 -12.41
N LEU A 8 -12.83 5.34 -12.17
CA LEU A 8 -11.87 6.23 -12.82
C LEU A 8 -10.41 5.85 -12.50
N ALA A 9 -10.11 5.47 -11.25
CA ALA A 9 -8.78 5.01 -10.88
C ALA A 9 -8.39 3.72 -11.60
N ILE A 10 -9.32 2.76 -11.73
CA ILE A 10 -9.10 1.51 -12.46
C ILE A 10 -8.86 1.78 -13.95
N VAL A 11 -9.68 2.64 -14.56
CA VAL A 11 -9.51 3.02 -15.96
C VAL A 11 -8.18 3.74 -16.17
N GLY A 12 -7.85 4.73 -15.34
CA GLY A 12 -6.59 5.45 -15.42
C GLY A 12 -5.37 4.53 -15.26
N LEU A 13 -5.42 3.60 -14.30
CA LEU A 13 -4.36 2.61 -14.09
C LEU A 13 -4.25 1.64 -15.28
N GLY A 14 -5.36 1.23 -15.87
CA GLY A 14 -5.39 0.41 -17.08
C GLY A 14 -4.77 1.14 -18.28
N VAL A 15 -5.16 2.39 -18.52
CA VAL A 15 -4.63 3.23 -19.60
C VAL A 15 -3.12 3.44 -19.44
N LEU A 16 -2.67 3.87 -18.26
CA LEU A 16 -1.24 4.10 -18.03
C LEU A 16 -0.44 2.79 -18.10
N GLY A 17 -0.97 1.71 -17.53
CA GLY A 17 -0.34 0.39 -17.56
C GLY A 17 -0.20 -0.19 -18.97
N SER A 18 -1.14 0.13 -19.88
CA SER A 18 -1.11 -0.41 -21.25
C SER A 18 0.18 -0.07 -22.01
N GLN A 19 0.77 1.09 -21.72
CA GLN A 19 2.01 1.54 -22.35
C GLN A 19 3.23 0.74 -21.87
N ALA A 20 3.25 0.38 -20.58
CA ALA A 20 4.28 -0.50 -20.03
C ALA A 20 4.15 -1.92 -20.58
N GLY A 21 2.92 -2.41 -20.76
CA GLY A 21 2.70 -3.72 -21.39
C GLY A 21 3.01 -3.72 -22.88
N HIS A 22 2.83 -2.60 -23.58
CA HIS A 22 3.18 -2.45 -24.99
C HIS A 22 4.71 -2.47 -25.16
N LEU A 23 5.46 -1.74 -24.32
CA LEU A 23 6.92 -1.85 -24.23
C LEU A 23 7.37 -3.30 -24.01
N LEU A 24 6.76 -4.01 -23.06
CA LEU A 24 7.10 -5.40 -22.77
C LEU A 24 6.80 -6.32 -23.96
N ALA A 25 5.64 -6.17 -24.60
CA ALA A 25 5.25 -6.96 -25.77
C ALA A 25 6.29 -6.83 -26.90
N TYR A 26 6.71 -5.60 -27.21
CA TYR A 26 7.73 -5.37 -28.25
C TYR A 26 9.11 -5.84 -27.83
N GLN A 27 9.48 -5.69 -26.57
CA GLN A 27 10.74 -6.21 -26.06
C GLN A 27 10.81 -7.73 -26.20
N LEU A 28 9.71 -8.43 -25.93
CA LEU A 28 9.61 -9.88 -26.11
C LEU A 28 9.60 -10.28 -27.60
N ARG A 29 8.93 -9.50 -28.45
CA ARG A 29 8.77 -9.81 -29.88
C ARG A 29 10.01 -9.49 -30.73
N PHE A 30 10.63 -8.34 -30.48
CA PHE A 30 11.67 -7.76 -31.33
C PHE A 30 13.05 -7.68 -30.65
N GLY A 31 13.14 -8.02 -29.36
CA GLY A 31 14.41 -8.08 -28.63
C GLY A 31 15.17 -6.75 -28.67
N ALA A 32 16.44 -6.78 -29.08
CA ALA A 32 17.29 -5.60 -29.16
C ALA A 32 16.77 -4.51 -30.11
N ALA A 33 15.95 -4.87 -31.10
CA ALA A 33 15.38 -3.93 -32.05
C ALA A 33 14.11 -3.22 -31.55
N ALA A 34 13.55 -3.62 -30.40
CA ALA A 34 12.26 -3.15 -29.92
C ALA A 34 12.15 -1.62 -29.88
N GLN A 35 13.16 -0.95 -29.32
CA GLN A 35 13.16 0.51 -29.21
C GLN A 35 13.19 1.21 -30.57
N GLN A 36 13.94 0.67 -31.53
CA GLN A 36 13.99 1.21 -32.88
C GLN A 36 12.64 1.07 -33.59
N VAL A 37 12.01 -0.10 -33.46
CA VAL A 37 10.68 -0.34 -34.05
C VAL A 37 9.62 0.58 -33.40
N GLN A 38 9.64 0.73 -32.08
CA GLN A 38 8.69 1.57 -31.33
C GLN A 38 9.01 3.07 -31.37
N SER A 39 9.99 3.52 -32.14
CA SER A 39 10.29 4.95 -32.32
C SER A 39 10.28 5.38 -33.78
N ALA A 40 9.89 4.47 -34.69
CA ALA A 40 9.86 4.71 -36.12
C ALA A 40 8.44 4.74 -36.67
N GLY A 41 8.25 5.43 -37.80
CA GLY A 41 6.98 5.45 -38.53
C GLY A 41 5.80 5.89 -37.66
N ALA A 42 4.71 5.11 -37.71
CA ALA A 42 3.49 5.36 -36.92
C ALA A 42 3.75 5.35 -35.41
N HIS A 43 4.80 4.68 -34.92
CA HIS A 43 5.17 4.61 -33.50
C HIS A 43 6.07 5.75 -33.03
N SER A 44 6.44 6.71 -33.88
CA SER A 44 7.36 7.80 -33.49
C SER A 44 6.92 8.63 -32.27
N TYR A 45 5.62 8.68 -31.97
CA TYR A 45 5.07 9.35 -30.79
C TYR A 45 5.23 8.53 -29.49
N PHE A 46 5.39 7.20 -29.61
CA PHE A 46 5.31 6.26 -28.51
C PHE A 46 6.37 6.47 -27.42
N PRO A 47 7.65 6.80 -27.70
CA PRO A 47 8.64 7.03 -26.65
C PRO A 47 8.23 8.15 -25.69
N LEU A 48 7.61 9.23 -26.21
CA LEU A 48 7.09 10.31 -25.38
C LEU A 48 5.87 9.84 -24.57
N LEU A 49 4.96 9.11 -25.19
CA LEU A 49 3.78 8.57 -24.51
C LEU A 49 4.15 7.62 -23.38
N ALA A 50 5.07 6.68 -23.63
CA ALA A 50 5.55 5.74 -22.62
C ALA A 50 6.26 6.46 -21.48
N LYS A 51 7.14 7.43 -21.78
CA LYS A 51 7.85 8.23 -20.76
C LYS A 51 6.88 9.02 -19.88
N THR A 52 5.88 9.67 -20.49
CA THR A 52 4.89 10.45 -19.75
C THR A 52 3.97 9.57 -18.92
N ALA A 53 3.54 8.42 -19.44
CA ALA A 53 2.72 7.46 -18.70
C ALA A 53 3.46 6.90 -17.47
N LEU A 54 4.69 6.40 -17.67
CA LEU A 54 5.52 5.87 -16.58
C LEU A 54 5.89 6.95 -15.57
N GLY A 55 6.22 8.16 -16.04
CA GLY A 55 6.48 9.32 -15.17
C GLY A 55 5.27 9.68 -14.32
N THR A 56 4.07 9.67 -14.90
CA THR A 56 2.81 9.92 -14.18
C THR A 56 2.57 8.87 -13.09
N VAL A 57 2.80 7.58 -13.41
CA VAL A 57 2.70 6.49 -12.42
C VAL A 57 3.73 6.68 -11.30
N ALA A 58 4.97 7.05 -11.63
CA ALA A 58 6.02 7.29 -10.63
C ALA A 58 5.66 8.44 -9.68
N VAL A 59 5.18 9.56 -10.21
CA VAL A 59 4.73 10.71 -9.41
C VAL A 59 3.56 10.33 -8.50
N ALA A 60 2.56 9.61 -9.03
CA ALA A 60 1.42 9.15 -8.26
C ALA A 60 1.84 8.20 -7.12
N LEU A 61 2.76 7.28 -7.40
CA LEU A 61 3.30 6.36 -6.40
C LEU A 61 4.05 7.12 -5.30
N LEU A 62 4.92 8.07 -5.66
CA LEU A 62 5.65 8.89 -4.69
C LEU A 62 4.69 9.71 -3.82
N GLY A 63 3.69 10.36 -4.43
CA GLY A 63 2.67 11.11 -3.69
C GLY A 63 1.92 10.23 -2.69
N ALA A 64 1.53 9.02 -3.10
CA ALA A 64 0.86 8.08 -2.22
C ALA A 64 1.77 7.60 -1.07
N LEU A 65 3.05 7.33 -1.34
CA LEU A 65 4.02 6.98 -0.30
C LEU A 65 4.26 8.13 0.69
N LEU A 66 4.31 9.37 0.20
CA LEU A 66 4.43 10.57 1.05
C LEU A 66 3.21 10.70 1.97
N VAL A 67 2.00 10.51 1.46
CA VAL A 67 0.77 10.51 2.28
C VAL A 67 0.81 9.43 3.36
N VAL A 68 1.24 8.22 3.00
CA VAL A 68 1.38 7.11 3.97
C VAL A 68 2.47 7.42 5.01
N GLY A 69 3.59 8.00 4.60
CA GLY A 69 4.68 8.42 5.48
C GLY A 69 4.23 9.50 6.46
N LEU A 70 3.54 10.54 5.97
CA LEU A 70 2.99 11.62 6.79
C LEU A 70 2.00 11.09 7.83
N ALA A 71 1.10 10.18 7.44
CA ALA A 71 0.16 9.57 8.36
C ALA A 71 0.86 8.78 9.49
N ARG A 72 1.99 8.12 9.20
CA ARG A 72 2.80 7.44 10.23
C ARG A 72 3.43 8.43 11.22
N ILE A 73 3.93 9.55 10.72
CA ILE A 73 4.53 10.61 11.55
C ILE A 73 3.47 11.21 12.47
N LEU A 74 2.28 11.54 11.94
CA LEU A 74 1.20 12.17 12.72
C LEU A 74 0.51 11.20 13.69
N GLY A 75 0.32 9.94 13.29
CA GLY A 75 -0.44 8.97 14.07
C GLY A 75 0.36 8.20 15.12
N GLY A 76 1.70 8.17 15.02
CA GLY A 76 2.58 7.45 15.96
C GLY A 76 2.34 5.94 16.06
N ARG A 77 1.47 5.35 15.23
CA ARG A 77 1.03 3.95 15.27
C ARG A 77 1.04 3.31 13.89
N ARG A 78 1.02 1.97 13.85
CA ARG A 78 0.83 1.23 12.60
C ARG A 78 -0.58 1.51 12.05
N ILE A 79 -0.63 1.94 10.80
CA ILE A 79 -1.86 2.15 10.04
C ILE A 79 -2.55 0.78 9.82
N GLU A 80 -3.71 0.58 10.45
CA GLU A 80 -4.57 -0.57 10.18
C GLU A 80 -5.08 -0.52 8.75
N THR A 81 -5.00 -1.64 8.03
CA THR A 81 -5.39 -1.69 6.63
C THR A 81 -6.89 -1.88 6.48
N ALA A 82 -7.53 -1.02 5.68
CA ALA A 82 -8.90 -1.21 5.25
C ALA A 82 -9.06 -2.47 4.36
N SER A 83 -10.31 -2.89 4.16
CA SER A 83 -10.67 -4.04 3.31
C SER A 83 -10.12 -3.88 1.88
N ARG A 84 -9.42 -4.91 1.40
CA ARG A 84 -8.77 -4.91 0.08
C ARG A 84 -9.78 -5.26 -1.03
N PRO A 85 -9.69 -4.63 -2.21
CA PRO A 85 -10.45 -5.08 -3.37
C PRO A 85 -10.03 -6.50 -3.79
N SER A 86 -10.96 -7.25 -4.37
CA SER A 86 -10.67 -8.58 -4.92
C SER A 86 -9.56 -8.50 -5.97
N TYR A 87 -8.46 -9.21 -5.73
CA TYR A 87 -7.30 -9.24 -6.63
C TYR A 87 -7.69 -9.75 -8.03
N ILE A 88 -8.37 -10.90 -8.11
CA ILE A 88 -8.78 -11.50 -9.38
C ILE A 88 -9.72 -10.57 -10.15
N GLY A 89 -10.65 -9.90 -9.46
CA GLY A 89 -11.55 -8.95 -10.09
C GLY A 89 -10.84 -7.71 -10.62
N LEU A 90 -9.83 -7.20 -9.91
CA LEU A 90 -9.03 -6.06 -10.35
C LEU A 90 -8.10 -6.44 -11.51
N LEU A 91 -7.42 -7.58 -11.40
CA LEU A 91 -6.58 -8.14 -12.46
C LEU A 91 -7.35 -8.29 -13.76
N ALA A 92 -8.52 -8.94 -13.73
CA ALA A 92 -9.34 -9.15 -14.92
C ALA A 92 -9.70 -7.82 -15.60
N ARG A 93 -10.16 -6.83 -14.83
CA ARG A 93 -10.52 -5.51 -15.38
C ARG A 93 -9.32 -4.77 -15.98
N LEU A 94 -8.19 -4.75 -15.27
CA LEU A 94 -6.98 -4.09 -15.75
C LEU A 94 -6.45 -4.77 -17.01
N PHE A 95 -6.40 -6.10 -17.02
CA PHE A 95 -5.98 -6.88 -18.17
C PHE A 95 -6.88 -6.64 -19.39
N THR A 96 -8.21 -6.67 -19.21
CA THR A 96 -9.14 -6.39 -20.31
C THR A 96 -8.95 -4.99 -20.90
N ILE A 97 -8.83 -3.97 -20.06
CA ILE A 97 -8.59 -2.59 -20.53
C ILE A 97 -7.26 -2.50 -21.27
N GLN A 98 -6.20 -3.05 -20.70
CA GLN A 98 -4.86 -3.01 -21.26
C GLN A 98 -4.77 -3.75 -22.60
N LEU A 99 -5.34 -4.95 -22.69
CA LEU A 99 -5.36 -5.76 -23.92
C LEU A 99 -6.19 -5.08 -25.02
N ALA A 100 -7.33 -4.49 -24.67
CA ALA A 100 -8.15 -3.75 -25.63
C ALA A 100 -7.41 -2.53 -26.19
N LEU A 101 -6.74 -1.75 -25.32
CA LEU A 101 -5.95 -0.60 -25.74
C LEU A 101 -4.77 -1.01 -26.62
N PHE A 102 -4.06 -2.08 -26.26
CA PHE A 102 -2.99 -2.62 -27.10
C PHE A 102 -3.49 -2.97 -28.50
N GLY A 103 -4.59 -3.73 -28.60
CA GLY A 103 -5.17 -4.09 -29.89
C GLY A 103 -5.63 -2.88 -30.70
N ILE A 104 -6.27 -1.90 -30.06
CA ILE A 104 -6.70 -0.66 -30.72
C ILE A 104 -5.49 0.12 -31.23
N GLN A 105 -4.43 0.27 -30.44
CA GLN A 105 -3.21 0.98 -30.85
C GLN A 105 -2.61 0.31 -32.09
N GLU A 106 -2.36 -1.00 -32.05
CA GLU A 106 -1.74 -1.72 -33.17
C GLU A 106 -2.58 -1.65 -34.45
N VAL A 107 -3.91 -1.74 -34.34
CA VAL A 107 -4.80 -1.64 -35.50
C VAL A 107 -4.79 -0.23 -36.08
N VAL A 108 -4.92 0.80 -35.23
CA VAL A 108 -4.93 2.21 -35.66
C VAL A 108 -3.58 2.57 -36.29
N GLU A 109 -2.47 2.14 -35.70
CA GLU A 109 -1.13 2.41 -36.22
C GLU A 109 -0.89 1.73 -37.57
N ALA A 110 -1.36 0.49 -37.73
CA ALA A 110 -1.31 -0.19 -39.03
C ALA A 110 -2.13 0.55 -40.09
N MET A 111 -3.34 1.01 -39.75
CA MET A 111 -4.18 1.81 -40.66
C MET A 111 -3.49 3.13 -41.06
N VAL A 112 -2.89 3.84 -40.10
CA VAL A 112 -2.18 5.10 -40.36
C VAL A 112 -0.93 4.88 -41.22
N ALA A 113 -0.23 3.76 -41.02
CA ALA A 113 0.92 3.39 -41.83
C ALA A 113 0.56 2.81 -43.20
N GLY A 114 -0.73 2.60 -43.50
CA GLY A 114 -1.18 2.00 -44.76
C GLY A 114 -0.79 0.52 -44.89
N VAL A 115 -0.59 -0.18 -43.78
CA VAL A 115 -0.22 -1.61 -43.75
C VAL A 115 -1.34 -2.44 -43.12
N THR A 116 -1.32 -3.74 -43.39
CA THR A 116 -2.25 -4.67 -42.74
C THR A 116 -1.89 -4.85 -41.27
N ALA A 117 -2.85 -4.69 -40.38
CA ALA A 117 -2.68 -5.02 -38.97
C ALA A 117 -2.31 -6.50 -38.79
N GLY A 118 -1.63 -6.81 -37.68
CA GLY A 118 -1.35 -8.19 -37.29
C GLY A 118 -2.64 -9.02 -37.20
N SER A 119 -2.52 -10.33 -37.39
CA SER A 119 -3.68 -11.22 -37.24
C SER A 119 -4.27 -11.12 -35.83
N ALA A 120 -5.57 -11.43 -35.66
CA ALA A 120 -6.19 -11.43 -34.34
C ALA A 120 -5.45 -12.36 -33.35
N ALA A 121 -4.94 -13.49 -33.84
CA ALA A 121 -4.13 -14.42 -33.04
C ALA A 121 -2.81 -13.77 -32.59
N ASP A 122 -2.11 -13.06 -33.48
CA ASP A 122 -0.87 -12.35 -33.14
C ASP A 122 -1.11 -11.24 -32.11
N LEU A 123 -2.17 -10.44 -32.30
CA LEU A 123 -2.53 -9.36 -31.38
C LEU A 123 -2.88 -9.91 -29.99
N LEU A 124 -3.64 -11.01 -29.93
CA LEU A 124 -3.97 -11.67 -28.66
C LEU A 124 -2.75 -12.29 -28.00
N LEU A 125 -1.86 -12.94 -28.76
CA LEU A 125 -0.65 -13.56 -28.23
C LEU A 125 0.29 -12.51 -27.63
N TRP A 126 0.73 -11.55 -28.44
CA TRP A 126 1.70 -10.54 -28.00
C TRP A 126 1.09 -9.57 -26.99
N GLY A 127 -0.18 -9.21 -27.18
CA GLY A 127 -0.93 -8.43 -26.21
C GLY A 127 -1.05 -9.13 -24.86
N THR A 128 -1.33 -10.43 -24.83
CA THR A 128 -1.41 -11.18 -23.56
C THR A 128 -0.04 -11.25 -22.87
N LEU A 129 1.01 -11.57 -23.61
CA LEU A 129 2.38 -11.68 -23.08
C LEU A 129 2.89 -10.36 -22.50
N GLY A 130 2.55 -9.23 -23.12
CA GLY A 130 2.93 -7.90 -22.62
C GLY A 130 2.02 -7.39 -21.50
N GLN A 131 0.71 -7.51 -21.66
CA GLN A 131 -0.26 -6.83 -20.78
C GLN A 131 -0.55 -7.62 -19.50
N LEU A 132 -0.60 -8.95 -19.53
CA LEU A 132 -0.96 -9.73 -18.35
C LEU A 132 0.01 -9.55 -17.16
N PRO A 133 1.35 -9.58 -17.36
CA PRO A 133 2.30 -9.35 -16.26
C PRO A 133 2.15 -7.95 -15.64
N ILE A 134 1.94 -6.94 -16.49
CA ILE A 134 1.78 -5.56 -16.05
C ILE A 134 0.45 -5.36 -15.32
N ALA A 135 -0.64 -5.95 -15.81
CA ALA A 135 -1.93 -5.95 -15.13
C ALA A 135 -1.85 -6.62 -13.74
N ALA A 136 -1.10 -7.72 -13.60
CA ALA A 136 -0.87 -8.39 -12.33
C ALA A 136 -0.12 -7.50 -11.33
N ILE A 137 0.99 -6.88 -11.76
CA ILE A 137 1.75 -5.94 -10.94
C ILE A 137 0.87 -4.75 -10.54
N ALA A 138 0.12 -4.19 -11.49
CA ALA A 138 -0.77 -3.06 -11.24
C ALA A 138 -1.92 -3.43 -10.29
N ALA A 139 -2.47 -4.64 -10.38
CA ALA A 139 -3.50 -5.11 -9.46
C ALA A 139 -2.96 -5.28 -8.02
N LEU A 140 -1.76 -5.85 -7.87
CA LEU A 140 -1.09 -5.98 -6.57
C LEU A 140 -0.76 -4.60 -5.97
N ALA A 141 -0.07 -3.76 -6.73
CA ALA A 141 0.34 -2.43 -6.31
C ALA A 141 -0.86 -1.53 -6.02
N GLY A 142 -1.85 -1.51 -6.91
CA GLY A 142 -3.07 -0.73 -6.77
C GLY A 142 -3.92 -1.17 -5.58
N GLY A 143 -4.07 -2.48 -5.36
CA GLY A 143 -4.77 -3.02 -4.19
C GLY A 143 -4.07 -2.68 -2.88
N TRP A 144 -2.74 -2.82 -2.84
CA TRP A 144 -1.92 -2.47 -1.68
C TRP A 144 -1.97 -0.97 -1.38
N LEU A 145 -1.75 -0.13 -2.39
CA LEU A 145 -1.66 1.32 -2.25
C LEU A 145 -3.00 1.92 -1.86
N SER A 146 -4.10 1.46 -2.48
CA SER A 146 -5.44 1.95 -2.15
C SER A 146 -5.79 1.71 -0.68
N ALA A 147 -5.54 0.52 -0.16
CA ALA A 147 -5.82 0.19 1.25
C ALA A 147 -4.97 1.03 2.22
N ARG A 148 -3.73 1.35 1.85
CA ARG A 148 -2.82 2.17 2.67
C ARG A 148 -3.16 3.65 2.61
N VAL A 149 -3.46 4.18 1.43
CA VAL A 149 -3.80 5.59 1.23
C VAL A 149 -5.15 5.91 1.86
N GLU A 150 -6.17 5.05 1.70
CA GLU A 150 -7.48 5.28 2.35
C GLU A 150 -7.33 5.38 3.87
N SER A 151 -6.56 4.48 4.48
CA SER A 151 -6.30 4.51 5.92
C SER A 151 -5.41 5.69 6.35
N ALA A 152 -4.37 6.01 5.58
CA ALA A 152 -3.51 7.17 5.84
C ALA A 152 -4.28 8.50 5.80
N VAL A 153 -5.16 8.68 4.82
CA VAL A 153 -6.01 9.87 4.71
C VAL A 153 -6.99 9.96 5.89
N GLY A 154 -7.51 8.83 6.37
CA GLY A 154 -8.32 8.77 7.59
C GLY A 154 -7.55 9.28 8.82
N ALA A 155 -6.38 8.69 9.08
CA ALA A 155 -5.52 9.08 10.20
C ALA A 155 -5.09 10.56 10.16
N ILE A 156 -4.79 11.09 8.97
CA ILE A 156 -4.45 12.52 8.81
C ILE A 156 -5.65 13.40 9.16
N ARG A 157 -6.87 13.06 8.71
CA ARG A 157 -8.08 13.83 9.05
C ARG A 157 -8.37 13.81 10.54
N GLU A 158 -8.21 12.66 11.18
CA GLU A 158 -8.40 12.52 12.63
C GLU A 158 -7.38 13.36 13.41
N ALA A 159 -6.10 13.30 13.05
CA ALA A 159 -5.05 14.10 13.69
C ALA A 159 -5.31 15.61 13.53
N ILE A 160 -5.69 16.06 12.33
CA ILE A 160 -6.04 17.47 12.08
C ILE A 160 -7.29 17.86 12.87
N GLY A 161 -8.32 17.00 12.90
CA GLY A 161 -9.54 17.25 13.67
C GLY A 161 -9.27 17.36 15.17
N ALA A 162 -8.44 16.48 15.72
CA ALA A 162 -8.03 16.53 17.12
C ALA A 162 -7.22 17.79 17.44
N ALA A 163 -6.37 18.27 16.52
CA ALA A 163 -5.65 19.53 16.69
C ALA A 163 -6.55 20.78 16.58
N ALA A 164 -7.63 20.70 15.79
CA ALA A 164 -8.60 21.79 15.64
C ALA A 164 -9.55 21.90 16.85
N VAL A 165 -9.83 20.78 17.52
CA VAL A 165 -10.52 20.78 18.80
C VAL A 165 -9.52 21.09 19.91
N VAL A 166 -9.29 22.37 20.17
CA VAL A 166 -8.69 22.81 21.43
C VAL A 166 -9.73 22.53 22.52
N THR A 167 -9.73 21.32 23.08
CA THR A 167 -10.42 21.08 24.34
C THR A 167 -9.75 21.95 25.40
N PRO A 168 -10.46 22.90 26.04
CA PRO A 168 -9.92 23.55 27.23
C PRO A 168 -9.54 22.45 28.21
N LEU A 169 -8.31 22.50 28.74
CA LEU A 169 -7.88 21.60 29.80
C LEU A 169 -8.97 21.63 30.88
N PRO A 170 -9.56 20.49 31.30
CA PRO A 170 -10.32 20.48 32.52
C PRO A 170 -9.38 21.01 33.60
N ALA A 171 -9.76 22.11 34.25
CA ALA A 171 -9.03 22.64 35.38
C ALA A 171 -8.75 21.46 36.33
N PRO A 172 -7.52 21.27 36.83
CA PRO A 172 -7.26 20.20 37.77
C PRO A 172 -8.14 20.45 38.98
N VAL A 173 -9.24 19.71 39.09
CA VAL A 173 -9.99 19.62 40.33
C VAL A 173 -9.09 18.79 41.22
N ALA A 174 -8.30 19.49 42.03
CA ALA A 174 -7.59 18.90 43.15
C ALA A 174 -8.65 18.34 44.10
N ASN A 175 -9.09 17.11 43.84
CA ASN A 175 -9.69 16.31 44.88
C ASN A 175 -8.57 16.04 45.88
N LEU A 176 -8.50 16.89 46.90
CA LEU A 176 -7.80 16.60 48.15
C LEU A 176 -8.57 15.45 48.80
N ALA A 177 -8.37 14.24 48.27
CA ALA A 177 -8.66 13.03 49.00
C ALA A 177 -7.68 13.05 50.16
N ASN A 178 -8.16 13.40 51.35
CA ASN A 178 -7.49 13.13 52.61
C ASN A 178 -7.38 11.61 52.74
N ALA A 179 -6.42 11.01 52.03
CA ALA A 179 -5.97 9.67 52.28
C ALA A 179 -5.18 9.74 53.59
N ALA A 180 -5.83 9.34 54.68
CA ALA A 180 -5.10 9.02 55.90
C ALA A 180 -3.98 8.03 55.52
N PRO A 181 -2.70 8.30 55.85
CA PRO A 181 -1.63 7.40 55.48
C PRO A 181 -1.83 6.06 56.17
N ASP A 182 -1.95 5.00 55.37
CA ASP A 182 -2.05 3.63 55.85
C ASP A 182 -0.74 3.24 56.53
N ARG A 183 -0.73 3.33 57.87
CA ARG A 183 0.45 3.05 58.70
C ARG A 183 1.01 1.64 58.48
N ALA A 184 0.22 0.71 57.95
CA ALA A 184 0.65 -0.64 57.64
C ALA A 184 1.72 -0.69 56.52
N LEU A 185 1.63 0.20 55.53
CA LEU A 185 2.59 0.30 54.42
C LEU A 185 3.91 0.97 54.82
N LEU A 186 3.88 1.86 55.81
CA LEU A 186 5.09 2.49 56.34
C LEU A 186 5.92 1.54 57.20
N MET A 187 5.29 0.58 57.89
CA MET A 187 5.99 -0.41 58.70
C MET A 187 6.59 -1.57 57.90
N SER A 188 6.05 -1.90 56.72
CA SER A 188 6.59 -2.98 55.88
C SER A 188 7.91 -2.64 55.19
N CYS A 189 8.21 -1.34 54.98
CA CYS A 189 9.48 -0.89 54.43
C CYS A 189 10.63 -0.81 55.45
N VAL A 190 10.35 -0.97 56.75
CA VAL A 190 11.36 -0.89 57.84
C VAL A 190 11.77 -2.28 58.36
N ALA A 191 11.02 -3.33 58.02
CA ALA A 191 11.39 -4.72 58.32
C ALA A 191 12.42 -5.24 57.31
N GLY A 192 13.67 -4.79 57.50
CA GLY A 192 14.82 -5.10 56.66
C GLY A 192 15.12 -6.58 56.49
N SER A 193 15.69 -6.87 55.33
CA SER A 193 16.20 -8.14 54.80
C SER A 193 17.35 -8.80 55.59
N SER A 194 17.44 -8.57 56.91
CA SER A 194 18.54 -9.06 57.76
C SER A 194 18.15 -10.12 58.80
N LEU A 195 16.88 -10.54 58.88
CA LEU A 195 16.42 -11.57 59.85
C LEU A 195 16.11 -12.95 59.24
N ALA A 196 16.22 -13.13 57.92
CA ALA A 196 15.94 -14.41 57.25
C ALA A 196 17.16 -15.38 57.19
N LYS A 197 18.02 -15.37 58.21
CA LYS A 197 19.13 -16.33 58.35
C LYS A 197 19.16 -16.89 59.78
N ARG A 198 18.36 -17.95 60.00
CA ARG A 198 18.59 -19.08 60.92
C ARG A 198 17.31 -19.91 61.00
N GLY A 199 17.24 -20.98 60.22
CA GLY A 199 16.30 -22.07 60.50
C GLY A 199 16.74 -22.79 61.79
N PRO A 200 15.80 -23.31 62.60
CA PRO A 200 16.16 -24.02 63.83
C PRO A 200 16.88 -25.34 63.53
N PRO A 201 17.83 -25.78 64.38
CA PRO A 201 18.55 -27.02 64.19
C PRO A 201 17.64 -28.25 64.37
N SER A 202 17.93 -29.30 63.61
CA SER A 202 17.26 -30.61 63.70
C SER A 202 17.74 -31.38 64.93
N SER A 203 16.95 -31.36 66.01
CA SER A 203 17.13 -32.25 67.16
C SER A 203 16.16 -33.43 67.11
N ILE A 204 16.71 -34.58 66.74
CA ILE A 204 16.54 -35.91 67.36
C ILE A 204 15.30 -36.08 68.26
N ARG A 205 14.36 -36.96 67.87
CA ARG A 205 13.47 -37.65 68.83
C ARG A 205 13.95 -39.08 69.02
N VAL A 206 14.37 -39.34 70.26
CA VAL A 206 14.64 -40.65 70.85
C VAL A 206 13.31 -41.23 71.38
N THR A 207 13.16 -42.53 71.09
CA THR A 207 12.31 -43.65 71.54
C THR A 207 11.27 -43.58 72.67
N ALA A 208 10.34 -44.56 72.57
CA ALA A 208 9.77 -45.45 73.60
C ALA A 208 8.38 -45.08 74.20
N ASN A 209 7.34 -45.80 73.76
CA ASN A 209 6.81 -46.99 74.43
C ASN A 209 5.94 -47.82 73.47
#